data_AF-A0A268TBQ8-F1
#
_entry.id   AF-A0A268TBQ8-F1
#
_cell.length_a   1.000
_cell.length_b   1.000
_cell.length_c   1.000
_cell.angle_alpha   90.00
_cell.angle_beta   90.00
_cell.angle_gamma   90.00
#
_symmetry.space_group_name_H-M   'P 1'
#
loop_
_entity.id
_entity.type
_entity.pdbx_description
1 polymer ?
#
loop_
_entity_poly.entity_id
_entity_poly.type
_entity_poly.pdbx_seq_one_letter_code
_entity_poly.pdbx_strand_id
1 'polypeptide(L)'
;MYFSGFCFHDEEELFEAFISKRGVYDICGFSYGAQKAMDLAFQRAKNHWRIHRLILLSPAIFQQKNHAYKAVQINAFQKNPQSYVDKFLRLCGVDASVDENIARYTHLGDLFELTELLGYVWDSQKLRQIADLGVEIAVYLGGEDKIIDPIYAMDFFAPFSRVCLIKTANHCLKTSS
;
A
#
# COMPACT_ATOMS: atom_id res chain seq x y z
N MET A 1 -0.36 13.64 -5.87
CA MET A 1 -0.17 13.49 -4.40
C MET A 1 0.28 12.07 -4.12
N TYR A 2 1.20 11.88 -3.18
CA TYR A 2 1.72 10.57 -2.80
C TYR A 2 1.52 10.36 -1.29
N PHE A 3 1.23 9.12 -0.90
CA PHE A 3 1.08 8.68 0.48
C PHE A 3 2.00 7.51 0.76
N SER A 4 2.83 7.65 1.78
CA SER A 4 3.82 6.67 2.18
C SER A 4 3.23 5.44 2.89
N GLY A 5 3.92 4.32 2.75
CA GLY A 5 3.65 3.07 3.44
C GLY A 5 4.00 3.12 4.93
N PHE A 6 3.53 2.12 5.68
CA PHE A 6 3.85 1.99 7.10
C PHE A 6 5.36 1.75 7.26
N CYS A 7 5.99 2.47 8.20
CA CYS A 7 7.45 2.52 8.39
C CYS A 7 8.23 3.14 7.23
N PHE A 8 7.56 3.77 6.26
CA PHE A 8 8.20 4.51 5.17
C PHE A 8 7.85 6.01 5.19
N HIS A 9 8.70 6.84 4.61
CA HIS A 9 8.43 8.24 4.30
C HIS A 9 9.17 8.64 3.01
N ASP A 10 8.53 9.48 2.19
CA ASP A 10 9.09 10.07 0.97
C ASP A 10 9.71 9.05 -0.01
N GLU A 11 9.26 7.80 0.02
CA GLU A 11 9.78 6.67 -0.74
C GLU A 11 9.27 6.63 -2.19
N GLU A 12 8.67 7.70 -2.68
CA GLU A 12 8.03 7.73 -4.00
C GLU A 12 9.01 7.46 -5.15
N GLU A 13 10.29 7.82 -4.96
CA GLU A 13 11.38 7.55 -5.89
C GLU A 13 11.57 6.04 -6.14
N LEU A 14 11.23 5.18 -5.18
CA LEU A 14 11.29 3.73 -5.36
C LEU A 14 10.32 3.23 -6.44
N PHE A 15 9.28 4.01 -6.75
CA PHE A 15 8.18 3.64 -7.62
C PHE A 15 8.11 4.46 -8.91
N GLU A 16 9.17 5.19 -9.27
CA GLU A 16 9.21 6.08 -10.44
C GLU A 16 8.76 5.37 -11.74
N ALA A 17 9.11 4.09 -11.92
CA ALA A 17 8.67 3.29 -13.07
C ALA A 17 7.13 3.21 -13.21
N PHE A 18 6.39 3.31 -12.10
CA PHE A 18 4.93 3.20 -12.06
C PHE A 18 4.24 4.57 -12.02
N ILE A 19 4.93 5.59 -11.48
CA ILE A 19 4.32 6.91 -11.19
C ILE A 19 4.97 8.08 -11.95
N SER A 20 5.99 7.85 -12.78
CA SER A 20 6.70 8.91 -13.54
C SER A 20 5.78 9.79 -14.40
N LYS A 21 4.68 9.22 -14.90
CA LYS A 21 3.70 9.96 -15.72
C LYS A 21 2.56 10.58 -14.90
N ARG A 22 2.69 10.68 -13.57
CA ARG A 22 1.67 11.22 -12.66
C ARG A 22 1.34 12.67 -12.99
N GLY A 23 0.05 12.96 -13.15
CA GLY A 23 -0.49 14.31 -13.32
C GLY A 23 -0.86 14.96 -11.98
N VAL A 24 -1.18 16.25 -12.02
CA VAL A 24 -1.50 17.06 -10.83
C VAL A 24 -2.78 16.60 -10.10
N TYR A 25 -3.68 15.89 -10.79
CA TYR A 25 -4.94 15.36 -10.24
C TYR A 25 -4.88 13.88 -9.86
N ASP A 26 -3.69 13.28 -9.93
CA ASP A 26 -3.51 11.89 -9.53
C ASP A 26 -3.20 11.77 -8.05
N ILE A 27 -3.77 10.72 -7.46
CA ILE A 27 -3.57 10.35 -6.07
C ILE A 27 -2.92 8.97 -6.07
N CYS A 28 -1.79 8.85 -5.38
CA CYS A 28 -1.03 7.63 -5.31
C CYS A 28 -0.73 7.28 -3.86
N GLY A 29 -0.68 6.00 -3.54
CA GLY A 29 -0.17 5.56 -2.25
C GLY A 29 0.41 4.15 -2.32
N PHE A 30 1.41 3.91 -1.48
CA PHE A 30 2.04 2.60 -1.30
C PHE A 30 1.58 1.94 -0.02
N SER A 31 1.21 0.65 -0.06
CA SER A 31 0.90 -0.15 1.13
C SER A 31 -0.17 0.52 2.03
N TYR A 32 0.17 0.89 3.26
CA TYR A 32 -0.66 1.70 4.15
C TYR A 32 -1.10 3.03 3.52
N GLY A 33 -0.20 3.72 2.82
CA GLY A 33 -0.49 4.94 2.08
C GLY A 33 -1.51 4.73 0.97
N ALA A 34 -1.63 3.52 0.40
CA ALA A 34 -2.67 3.21 -0.56
C ALA A 34 -4.08 3.28 0.06
N GLN A 35 -4.22 2.96 1.35
CA GLN A 35 -5.47 3.10 2.10
C GLN A 35 -5.82 4.59 2.27
N LYS A 36 -4.84 5.41 2.67
CA LYS A 36 -4.99 6.88 2.77
C LYS A 36 -5.32 7.52 1.41
N ALA A 37 -4.67 7.06 0.34
CA ALA A 37 -4.92 7.50 -1.02
C ALA A 37 -6.36 7.20 -1.46
N MET A 38 -6.86 6.00 -1.14
CA MET A 38 -8.24 5.64 -1.40
C MET A 38 -9.20 6.58 -0.66
N ASP A 39 -9.03 6.77 0.65
CA ASP A 39 -9.96 7.59 1.45
C ASP A 39 -10.01 9.03 0.93
N LEU A 40 -8.85 9.61 0.58
CA LEU A 40 -8.82 10.93 -0.05
C LEU A 40 -9.51 10.93 -1.41
N ALA A 41 -9.27 9.91 -2.24
CA ALA A 41 -9.92 9.82 -3.56
C ALA A 41 -11.45 9.75 -3.40
N PHE A 42 -11.94 8.96 -2.45
CA PHE A 42 -13.36 8.87 -2.15
C PHE A 42 -13.93 10.21 -1.66
N GLN A 43 -13.24 10.87 -0.72
CA GLN A 43 -13.66 12.17 -0.20
C GLN A 43 -13.72 13.22 -1.32
N ARG A 44 -12.72 13.26 -2.20
CA ARG A 44 -12.67 14.18 -3.33
C ARG A 44 -13.77 13.89 -4.36
N ALA A 45 -14.00 12.61 -4.66
CA ALA A 45 -15.08 12.18 -5.55
C ALA A 45 -16.45 12.65 -5.03
N LYS A 46 -16.72 12.48 -3.73
CA LYS A 46 -17.94 12.98 -3.09
C LYS A 46 -18.11 14.49 -3.15
N ASN A 47 -17.00 15.23 -3.10
CA ASN A 47 -16.99 16.68 -3.17
C ASN A 47 -16.87 17.22 -4.60
N HIS A 48 -17.00 16.36 -5.61
CA HIS A 48 -16.87 16.71 -7.04
C HIS A 48 -15.54 17.37 -7.40
N TRP A 49 -14.47 17.06 -6.65
CA TRP A 49 -13.13 17.52 -7.00
C TRP A 49 -12.54 16.61 -8.07
N ARG A 50 -11.80 17.22 -9.01
CA ARG A 50 -11.18 16.49 -10.12
C ARG A 50 -10.14 15.50 -9.60
N ILE A 51 -10.32 14.25 -10.00
CA ILE A 51 -9.35 13.16 -9.84
C ILE A 51 -9.21 12.53 -11.21
N HIS A 52 -7.98 12.27 -11.62
CA HIS A 52 -7.71 11.58 -12.87
C HIS A 52 -7.48 10.10 -12.63
N ARG A 53 -6.49 9.79 -11.78
CA ARG A 53 -6.15 8.41 -11.45
C ARG A 53 -5.98 8.22 -9.96
N LEU A 54 -6.39 7.06 -9.49
CA LEU A 54 -6.02 6.50 -8.20
C LEU A 54 -5.02 5.38 -8.44
N ILE A 55 -3.77 5.58 -8.03
CA ILE A 55 -2.67 4.63 -8.23
C ILE A 55 -2.35 3.95 -6.90
N LEU A 56 -2.67 2.67 -6.79
CA LEU A 56 -2.45 1.88 -5.59
C LEU A 56 -1.25 0.95 -5.82
N LEU A 57 -0.16 1.19 -5.09
CA LEU A 57 1.06 0.39 -5.14
C LEU A 57 1.04 -0.60 -3.98
N SER A 58 1.00 -1.89 -4.27
CA SER A 58 0.91 -2.99 -3.30
C SER A 58 -0.04 -2.67 -2.13
N PRO A 59 -1.32 -2.31 -2.40
CA PRO A 59 -2.24 -1.86 -1.37
C PRO A 59 -2.35 -2.85 -0.24
N ALA A 60 -2.13 -2.37 0.98
CA ALA A 60 -2.19 -3.23 2.15
C ALA A 60 -3.64 -3.68 2.41
N ILE A 61 -3.89 -4.98 2.31
CA ILE A 61 -5.22 -5.57 2.49
C ILE A 61 -5.14 -6.80 3.40
N PHE A 62 -5.79 -6.68 4.55
CA PHE A 62 -5.80 -7.69 5.62
C PHE A 62 -7.22 -8.13 6.02
N GLN A 63 -8.22 -7.86 5.18
CA GLN A 63 -9.63 -8.17 5.48
C GLN A 63 -9.90 -9.69 5.58
N GLN A 64 -9.14 -10.50 4.85
CA GLN A 64 -9.11 -11.96 4.92
C GLN A 64 -8.38 -12.52 6.14
N LYS A 65 -7.67 -11.67 6.91
CA LYS A 65 -6.98 -12.09 8.13
C LYS A 65 -7.89 -11.91 9.33
N ASN A 66 -7.97 -12.93 10.17
CA ASN A 66 -8.79 -12.92 11.37
C ASN A 66 -8.23 -11.99 12.47
N HIS A 67 -9.05 -11.74 13.49
CA HIS A 67 -8.67 -10.89 14.62
C HIS A 67 -7.41 -11.41 15.36
N ALA A 68 -7.26 -12.73 15.49
CA ALA A 68 -6.11 -13.33 16.16
C ALA A 68 -4.79 -13.01 15.45
N TYR A 69 -4.77 -13.06 14.11
CA TYR A 69 -3.60 -12.65 13.32
C TYR A 69 -3.23 -11.19 13.58
N LYS A 70 -4.21 -10.29 13.54
CA LYS A 70 -3.98 -8.85 13.76
C LYS A 70 -3.47 -8.59 15.19
N ALA A 71 -4.05 -9.24 16.19
CA ALA A 71 -3.61 -9.15 17.58
C ALA A 71 -2.15 -9.64 17.77
N VAL A 72 -1.74 -10.70 17.06
CA VAL A 72 -0.34 -11.17 17.10
C VAL A 72 0.62 -10.13 16.55
N GLN A 73 0.29 -9.45 15.44
CA GLN A 73 1.13 -8.38 14.88
C GLN A 73 1.25 -7.19 15.85
N ILE A 74 0.11 -6.74 16.40
CA ILE A 74 0.04 -5.65 17.38
C ILE A 74 0.89 -5.97 18.62
N ASN A 75 0.71 -7.16 19.21
CA ASN A 75 1.47 -7.59 20.39
C ASN A 75 2.97 -7.70 20.09
N ALA A 76 3.35 -8.17 18.90
CA ALA A 76 4.76 -8.26 18.49
C ALA A 76 5.40 -6.87 18.39
N PHE A 77 4.70 -5.90 17.80
CA PHE A 77 5.15 -4.51 17.74
C PHE A 77 5.27 -3.90 19.14
N GLN A 78 4.27 -4.05 20.00
CA GLN A 78 4.33 -3.54 21.39
C GLN A 78 5.49 -4.12 22.20
N LYS A 79 5.82 -5.39 21.99
CA LYS A 79 6.92 -6.07 22.72
C LYS A 79 8.29 -5.55 22.29
N ASN A 80 8.52 -5.37 21.00
CA ASN A 80 9.78 -4.84 20.47
C ASN A 80 9.54 -4.19 19.10
N PRO A 81 9.25 -2.87 19.07
CA PRO A 81 8.96 -2.16 17.84
C PRO A 81 10.08 -2.28 16.81
N GLN A 82 11.33 -2.08 17.21
CA GLN A 82 12.47 -2.09 16.27
C GLN A 82 12.59 -3.45 15.59
N SER A 83 12.58 -4.54 16.36
CA SER A 83 12.69 -5.89 15.80
C SER A 83 11.49 -6.24 14.91
N TYR A 84 10.30 -5.73 15.21
CA TYR A 84 9.14 -5.91 14.36
C TYR A 84 9.32 -5.20 13.02
N VAL A 85 9.73 -3.93 13.06
CA VAL A 85 9.91 -3.08 11.87
C VAL A 85 11.01 -3.62 10.98
N ASP A 86 12.16 -4.00 11.54
CA ASP A 86 13.25 -4.62 10.76
C ASP A 86 12.77 -5.88 10.04
N LYS A 87 11.95 -6.70 10.72
CA LYS A 87 11.35 -7.89 10.12
C LYS A 87 10.34 -7.53 9.03
N PHE A 88 9.48 -6.54 9.28
CA PHE A 88 8.48 -6.06 8.33
C PHE A 88 9.15 -5.54 7.05
N LEU A 89 10.15 -4.66 7.17
CA LEU A 89 10.92 -4.13 6.05
C LEU A 89 11.60 -5.25 5.23
N ARG A 90 12.21 -6.24 5.90
CA ARG A 90 12.77 -7.42 5.21
C ARG A 90 11.71 -8.21 4.45
N LEU A 91 10.49 -8.33 4.97
CA LEU A 91 9.38 -8.97 4.26
C LEU A 91 8.85 -8.11 3.10
N CYS A 92 8.94 -6.78 3.20
CA CYS A 92 8.68 -5.89 2.06
C CYS A 92 9.71 -6.09 0.92
N GLY A 93 10.86 -6.68 1.25
CA GLY A 93 11.97 -6.95 0.34
C GLY A 93 13.03 -5.87 0.35
N VAL A 94 13.16 -5.14 1.47
CA VAL A 94 14.21 -4.14 1.68
C VAL A 94 14.92 -4.38 3.01
N ASP A 95 16.20 -4.00 3.10
CA ASP A 95 16.96 -4.10 4.34
C ASP A 95 17.65 -2.77 4.66
N ALA A 96 16.99 -1.95 5.48
CA ALA A 96 17.50 -0.65 5.90
C ALA A 96 18.76 -0.74 6.78
N SER A 97 19.11 -1.93 7.30
CA SER A 97 20.35 -2.13 8.06
C SER A 97 21.58 -2.30 7.16
N VAL A 98 21.37 -2.55 5.86
CA VAL A 98 22.43 -2.84 4.88
C VAL A 98 22.42 -1.84 3.72
N ASP A 99 21.26 -1.29 3.35
CA ASP A 99 21.12 -0.33 2.26
C ASP A 99 20.79 1.08 2.77
N GLU A 100 21.81 1.94 2.83
CA GLU A 100 21.67 3.36 3.22
C GLU A 100 20.69 4.11 2.30
N ASN A 101 20.54 3.70 1.04
CA ASN A 101 19.60 4.33 0.12
C ASN A 101 18.15 4.02 0.49
N ILE A 102 17.88 2.90 1.14
CA ILE A 102 16.56 2.59 1.69
C ILE A 102 16.38 3.22 3.06
N ALA A 103 17.43 3.22 3.90
CA ALA A 103 17.35 3.69 5.29
C ALA A 103 16.78 5.12 5.38
N ARG A 104 17.15 6.00 4.44
CA ARG A 104 16.65 7.39 4.35
C ARG A 104 15.15 7.53 4.11
N TYR A 105 14.45 6.47 3.69
CA TYR A 105 13.01 6.46 3.50
C TYR A 105 12.29 5.68 4.60
N THR A 106 12.98 5.23 5.64
CA THR A 106 12.41 4.35 6.65
C THR A 106 12.45 4.96 8.04
N HIS A 107 11.42 4.65 8.82
CA HIS A 107 11.31 5.06 10.21
C HIS A 107 10.54 3.99 11.00
N LEU A 108 10.50 4.10 12.32
CA LEU A 108 9.90 3.08 13.18
C LEU A 108 8.37 2.92 12.97
N GLY A 109 7.68 3.96 12.50
CA GLY A 109 6.22 4.04 12.56
C GLY A 109 5.70 3.99 14.01
N ASP A 110 4.38 3.94 14.17
CA ASP A 110 3.76 3.84 15.49
C ASP A 110 2.64 2.77 15.57
N LEU A 111 2.20 2.52 16.80
CA LEU A 111 1.18 1.51 17.09
C LEU A 111 -0.18 1.88 16.48
N PHE A 112 -0.50 3.17 16.38
CA PHE A 112 -1.75 3.64 15.82
C PHE A 112 -1.78 3.37 14.32
N GLU A 113 -0.73 3.74 13.59
CA GLU A 113 -0.58 3.45 12.16
C GLU A 113 -0.66 1.95 11.87
N LEU A 114 0.01 1.12 12.67
CA LEU A 114 -0.07 -0.34 12.52
C LEU A 114 -1.50 -0.86 12.75
N THR A 115 -2.19 -0.31 13.74
CA THR A 115 -3.57 -0.69 14.06
C THR A 115 -4.52 -0.30 12.93
N GLU A 116 -4.37 0.91 12.38
CA GLU A 116 -5.13 1.36 11.21
C GLU A 116 -4.84 0.49 9.98
N LEU A 117 -3.56 0.25 9.67
CA LEU A 117 -3.10 -0.58 8.56
C LEU A 117 -3.79 -1.95 8.56
N LEU A 118 -3.74 -2.64 9.70
CA LEU A 118 -4.30 -3.98 9.87
C LEU A 118 -5.84 -3.95 9.95
N GLY A 119 -6.39 -2.88 10.52
CA GLY A 119 -7.82 -2.69 10.76
C GLY A 119 -8.60 -2.23 9.53
N TYR A 120 -7.93 -1.67 8.53
CA TYR A 120 -8.59 -1.05 7.38
C TYR A 120 -9.47 -2.04 6.60
N VAL A 121 -10.68 -1.58 6.30
CA VAL A 121 -11.70 -2.30 5.53
C VAL A 121 -11.85 -1.60 4.18
N TRP A 122 -11.39 -2.25 3.12
CA TRP A 122 -11.59 -1.79 1.75
C TRP A 122 -13.06 -1.98 1.37
N ASP A 123 -13.76 -0.86 1.24
CA ASP A 123 -15.16 -0.83 0.87
C ASP A 123 -15.31 -0.90 -0.66
N SER A 124 -15.86 -2.01 -1.14
CA SER A 124 -16.10 -2.26 -2.56
C SER A 124 -17.09 -1.28 -3.19
N GLN A 125 -18.05 -0.75 -2.42
CA GLN A 125 -18.99 0.25 -2.93
C GLN A 125 -18.28 1.58 -3.17
N LYS A 126 -17.38 1.99 -2.27
CA LYS A 126 -16.59 3.22 -2.48
C LYS A 126 -15.69 3.10 -3.71
N LEU A 127 -15.01 1.96 -3.89
CA LEU A 127 -14.19 1.70 -5.08
C LEU A 127 -15.02 1.76 -6.37
N ARG A 128 -16.21 1.14 -6.36
CA ARG A 128 -17.14 1.20 -7.49
C ARG A 128 -17.59 2.63 -7.78
N GLN A 129 -17.96 3.41 -6.76
CA GLN A 129 -18.36 4.80 -6.93
C GLN A 129 -17.25 5.67 -7.54
N ILE A 130 -15.99 5.47 -7.11
CA ILE A 130 -14.84 6.17 -7.70
C ILE A 130 -14.70 5.80 -9.19
N ALA A 131 -14.77 4.50 -9.51
CA ALA A 131 -14.65 4.02 -10.89
C ALA A 131 -15.82 4.51 -11.79
N ASP A 132 -17.05 4.51 -11.29
CA ASP A 132 -18.26 4.94 -12.01
C ASP A 132 -18.23 6.43 -12.35
N LEU A 133 -17.46 7.23 -11.62
CA LEU A 133 -17.20 8.65 -11.92
C LEU A 133 -16.13 8.85 -13.01
N GLY A 134 -15.61 7.76 -13.58
CA GLY A 134 -14.60 7.79 -14.65
C GLY A 134 -13.16 7.97 -14.16
N VAL A 135 -12.90 7.81 -12.85
CA VAL A 135 -11.53 7.79 -12.31
C VAL A 135 -10.87 6.46 -12.66
N GLU A 136 -9.69 6.49 -13.28
CA GLU A 136 -8.93 5.27 -13.53
C GLU A 136 -8.28 4.79 -12.24
N ILE A 137 -8.67 3.61 -11.76
CA ILE A 137 -8.00 2.94 -10.65
C ILE A 137 -6.95 1.98 -11.24
N ALA A 138 -5.68 2.22 -10.92
CA ALA A 138 -4.56 1.37 -11.32
C ALA A 138 -3.94 0.72 -10.08
N VAL A 139 -3.89 -0.61 -10.06
CA VAL A 139 -3.35 -1.39 -8.93
C VAL A 139 -2.14 -2.17 -9.40
N TYR A 140 -1.01 -2.01 -8.71
CA TYR A 140 0.22 -2.75 -8.98
C TYR A 140 0.50 -3.68 -7.80
N LEU A 141 0.77 -4.95 -8.08
CA LEU A 141 0.98 -6.00 -7.06
C LEU A 141 2.26 -6.77 -7.36
N GLY A 142 3.02 -7.10 -6.32
CA GLY A 142 4.12 -8.06 -6.39
C GLY A 142 3.60 -9.49 -6.29
N GLY A 143 3.99 -10.38 -7.21
CA GLY A 143 3.59 -11.79 -7.17
C GLY A 143 4.26 -12.59 -6.05
N GLU A 144 5.40 -12.10 -5.54
CA GLU A 144 6.15 -12.69 -4.42
C GLU A 144 6.02 -11.84 -3.14
N ASP A 145 4.96 -11.05 -3.04
CA ASP A 145 4.67 -10.23 -1.87
C ASP A 145 4.50 -11.09 -0.61
N LYS A 146 5.24 -10.76 0.46
CA LYS A 146 5.21 -11.47 1.75
C LYS A 146 4.43 -10.72 2.83
N ILE A 147 3.93 -9.53 2.54
CA ILE A 147 3.13 -8.71 3.46
C ILE A 147 1.65 -9.01 3.26
N ILE A 148 1.19 -9.00 2.02
CA ILE A 148 -0.20 -9.33 1.66
C ILE A 148 -0.28 -10.65 0.88
N ASP A 149 -1.50 -11.16 0.72
CA ASP A 149 -1.77 -12.23 -0.24
C ASP A 149 -2.06 -11.60 -1.61
N PRO A 150 -1.16 -11.75 -2.61
CA PRO A 150 -1.30 -11.06 -3.89
C PRO A 150 -2.45 -11.59 -4.75
N ILE A 151 -2.82 -12.87 -4.59
CA ILE A 151 -3.96 -13.45 -5.32
C ILE A 151 -5.25 -12.90 -4.74
N TYR A 152 -5.39 -12.91 -3.42
CA TYR A 152 -6.54 -12.30 -2.76
C TYR A 152 -6.68 -10.81 -3.10
N ALA A 153 -5.58 -10.05 -3.10
CA ALA A 153 -5.60 -8.63 -3.46
C ALA A 153 -6.02 -8.44 -4.93
N MET A 154 -5.44 -9.22 -5.85
CA MET A 154 -5.79 -9.17 -7.27
C MET A 154 -7.27 -9.42 -7.49
N ASP A 155 -7.82 -10.50 -6.92
CA ASP A 155 -9.22 -10.87 -7.05
C ASP A 155 -10.15 -9.81 -6.45
N PHE A 156 -9.77 -9.20 -5.33
CA PHE A 156 -10.53 -8.14 -4.70
C PHE A 156 -10.59 -6.86 -5.55
N PHE A 157 -9.48 -6.44 -6.14
CA PHE A 157 -9.40 -5.17 -6.86
C PHE A 157 -9.80 -5.26 -8.34
N ALA A 158 -9.70 -6.43 -8.97
CA ALA A 158 -10.00 -6.64 -10.39
C ALA A 158 -11.38 -6.13 -10.86
N PRO A 159 -12.47 -6.21 -10.08
CA PRO A 159 -13.78 -5.74 -10.52
C PRO A 159 -13.92 -4.21 -10.67
N PHE A 160 -12.96 -3.43 -10.16
CA PHE A 160 -13.05 -1.97 -10.06
C PHE A 160 -11.86 -1.24 -10.71
N SER A 161 -10.85 -1.98 -11.13
CA SER A 161 -9.54 -1.40 -11.46
C SER A 161 -8.81 -2.18 -12.53
N ARG A 162 -7.80 -1.53 -13.13
CA ARG A 162 -6.76 -2.22 -13.89
C ARG A 162 -5.71 -2.75 -12.92
N VAL A 163 -5.63 -4.06 -12.77
CA VAL A 163 -4.65 -4.73 -11.91
C VAL A 163 -3.46 -5.23 -12.74
N CYS A 164 -2.24 -4.93 -12.29
CA CYS A 164 -0.99 -5.42 -12.84
C CYS A 164 -0.27 -6.25 -11.78
N LEU A 165 -0.21 -7.56 -11.99
CA LEU A 165 0.55 -8.49 -11.14
C LEU A 165 1.94 -8.73 -11.73
N ILE A 166 2.97 -8.25 -11.05
CA ILE A 166 4.37 -8.41 -11.46
C ILE A 166 4.90 -9.69 -10.80
N LYS A 167 4.88 -10.80 -11.56
CA LYS A 167 5.04 -12.17 -11.05
C LYS A 167 6.20 -12.37 -10.06
N THR A 168 7.35 -11.77 -10.31
CA THR A 168 8.59 -11.97 -9.53
C THR A 168 8.94 -10.79 -8.61
N ALA A 169 8.01 -9.84 -8.44
CA ALA A 169 8.26 -8.68 -7.62
C ALA A 169 7.80 -8.87 -6.17
N ASN A 170 8.53 -8.24 -5.25
CA ASN A 170 8.20 -8.16 -3.82
C ASN A 170 7.16 -7.05 -3.52
N HIS A 171 6.92 -6.77 -2.23
CA HIS A 171 5.97 -5.74 -1.81
C HIS A 171 6.35 -4.36 -2.35
N CYS A 172 7.64 -4.01 -2.37
CA CYS A 172 8.14 -2.76 -2.96
C CYS A 172 8.20 -2.77 -4.49
N LEU A 173 7.56 -3.75 -5.14
CA LEU A 173 7.49 -3.91 -6.60
C LEU A 173 8.87 -4.04 -7.28
N LYS A 174 9.88 -4.49 -6.54
CA LYS A 174 11.22 -4.79 -7.08
C LYS A 174 11.32 -6.26 -7.43
N THR A 175 11.83 -6.55 -8.63
CA THR A 175 12.16 -7.92 -9.06
C THR A 175 13.58 -8.26 -8.62
N SER A 176 13.77 -9.43 -8.03
CA SER A 176 15.12 -9.97 -7.81
C SER A 176 15.82 -10.10 -9.17
N SER A 177 16.96 -9.43 -9.33
CA SER A 177 17.82 -9.55 -10.52
C SER A 177 18.60 -10.85 -10.48
#